data_AF-A0A0F9HUM8-F1
#
_entry.id   AF-A0A0F9HUM8-F1
#
_cell.length_a   1.000
_cell.length_b   1.000
_cell.length_c   1.000
_cell.angle_alpha   90.00
_cell.angle_beta   90.00
_cell.angle_gamma   90.00
#
_symmetry.space_group_name_H-M   'P 1'
#
loop_
_entity.id
_entity.type
_entity.pdbx_description
1 polymer ?
#
loop_
_entity_poly.entity_id
_entity_poly.type
_entity_poly.pdbx_seq_one_letter_code
_entity_poly.pdbx_strand_id
1 'polypeptide(L)'
;MEYAYMLSGGAPLKMGFQINETLSTAGIPVLAPGGNNAGVQISTVTSWANAVGVTLDTATYVAAQQTDGTSAEREVDVIISPTAVFRVLLSGGATENTALPLFTVSTVSTDGLAITTGDDFTGAPSFDESVIWCYSGANVGQKRKITSTSTTAATVTVPFDFDTVVGDEFMRAPYWFLDDTGNNIQTTTLLTQADTTITVGTGGKAKIIDMDLRDISGEGRTNSFALFIFDDHALREAT
;
A
#
# COMPACT_ATOMS: atom_id res chain seq x y z
N MET A 1 0.28 9.39 -0.89
CA MET A 1 -0.83 8.66 -1.54
C MET A 1 -1.64 9.64 -2.36
N GLU A 2 -2.21 9.16 -3.46
CA GLU A 2 -2.94 10.00 -4.40
C GLU A 2 -4.30 9.40 -4.71
N TYR A 3 -5.30 10.24 -4.93
CA TYR A 3 -6.58 9.79 -5.44
C TYR A 3 -6.41 9.22 -6.85
N ALA A 4 -6.93 8.00 -7.08
CA ALA A 4 -6.92 7.37 -8.39
C ALA A 4 -8.26 7.55 -9.11
N TYR A 5 -9.32 7.02 -8.51
CA TYR A 5 -10.68 7.06 -9.08
C TYR A 5 -11.73 6.71 -8.00
N MET A 6 -13.01 6.85 -8.35
CA MET A 6 -14.15 6.41 -7.54
C MET A 6 -14.74 5.13 -8.13
N LEU A 7 -14.98 4.10 -7.32
CA LEU A 7 -15.66 2.88 -7.80
C LEU A 7 -17.09 3.16 -8.28
N SER A 8 -17.76 4.14 -7.68
CA SER A 8 -19.09 4.60 -8.09
C SER A 8 -19.08 5.51 -9.33
N GLY A 9 -17.89 5.87 -9.85
CA GLY A 9 -17.73 6.97 -10.80
C GLY A 9 -17.91 8.35 -10.15
N GLY A 10 -17.66 9.41 -10.93
CA GLY A 10 -17.78 10.80 -10.51
C GLY A 10 -16.57 11.35 -9.73
N ALA A 11 -16.71 12.58 -9.23
CA ALA A 11 -15.69 13.25 -8.44
C ALA A 11 -15.75 12.83 -6.96
N PRO A 12 -14.61 12.80 -6.24
CA PRO A 12 -14.59 12.48 -4.82
C PRO A 12 -15.27 13.57 -3.99
N LEU A 13 -15.93 13.17 -2.90
CA LEU A 13 -16.40 14.12 -1.89
C LEU A 13 -15.22 14.61 -1.05
N LYS A 14 -15.05 15.93 -1.03
CA LYS A 14 -14.03 16.63 -0.24
C LYS A 14 -14.71 17.40 0.88
N MET A 15 -14.17 17.30 2.10
CA MET A 15 -14.61 18.07 3.26
C MET A 15 -13.41 18.57 4.07
N GLY A 16 -13.54 19.77 4.64
CA GLY A 16 -12.59 20.31 5.61
C GLY A 16 -12.88 19.75 7.00
N PHE A 17 -11.85 19.34 7.71
CA PHE A 17 -11.94 18.87 9.09
C PHE A 17 -10.95 19.60 9.96
N GLN A 18 -11.40 20.05 11.13
CA GLN A 18 -10.50 20.51 12.19
C GLN A 18 -9.46 19.43 12.50
N ILE A 19 -8.23 19.85 12.81
CA ILE A 19 -7.12 18.95 13.11
C ILE A 19 -6.86 18.86 14.62
N ASN A 20 -6.45 17.68 15.09
CA ASN A 20 -6.02 17.48 16.48
C ASN A 20 -4.51 17.61 16.67
N GLU A 21 -3.74 17.55 15.60
CA GLU A 21 -2.28 17.57 15.59
C GLU A 21 -1.75 18.13 14.26
N THR A 22 -0.46 18.47 14.20
CA THR A 22 0.15 19.08 13.01
C THR A 22 0.34 18.06 11.89
N LEU A 23 -0.40 18.21 10.79
CA LEU A 23 -0.22 17.42 9.57
C LEU A 23 0.82 18.10 8.69
N SER A 24 2.06 17.62 8.77
CA SER A 24 3.20 18.17 8.02
C SER A 24 3.29 17.65 6.57
N THR A 25 2.52 16.62 6.25
CA THR A 25 2.56 15.91 4.97
C THR A 25 1.15 15.73 4.42
N ALA A 26 0.94 16.11 3.17
CA ALA A 26 -0.30 15.83 2.44
C ALA A 26 -0.26 14.42 1.84
N GLY A 27 -1.43 13.88 1.49
CA GLY A 27 -1.52 12.55 0.88
C GLY A 27 -1.28 11.42 1.88
N ILE A 28 -1.65 11.61 3.15
CA ILE A 28 -1.55 10.60 4.21
C ILE A 28 -2.94 10.23 4.75
N PRO A 29 -3.14 9.02 5.26
CA PRO A 29 -4.38 8.64 5.91
C PRO A 29 -4.60 9.42 7.20
N VAL A 30 -5.85 9.82 7.45
CA VAL A 30 -6.31 10.40 8.71
C VAL A 30 -7.45 9.60 9.30
N LEU A 31 -7.51 9.59 10.63
CA LEU A 31 -8.46 8.80 11.42
C LEU A 31 -9.48 9.71 12.10
N ALA A 32 -10.64 9.13 12.41
CA ALA A 32 -11.66 9.82 13.19
C ALA A 32 -11.13 10.17 14.60
N PRO A 33 -11.54 11.31 15.18
CA PRO A 33 -11.12 11.69 16.53
C PRO A 33 -11.52 10.65 17.57
N GLY A 34 -10.58 10.30 18.45
CA GLY A 34 -10.90 9.71 19.74
C GLY A 34 -11.63 10.66 20.69
N GLY A 35 -12.07 10.16 21.84
CA GLY A 35 -12.70 10.99 22.88
C GLY A 35 -11.76 12.11 23.35
N ASN A 36 -12.32 13.33 23.48
CA ASN A 36 -11.62 14.57 23.86
C ASN A 36 -10.63 15.14 22.81
N ASN A 37 -10.55 14.55 21.61
CA ASN A 37 -9.75 15.12 20.53
C ASN A 37 -10.54 16.17 19.76
N ALA A 38 -9.86 17.24 19.36
CA ALA A 38 -10.47 18.41 18.73
C ALA A 38 -10.88 18.16 17.26
N GLY A 39 -10.32 17.13 16.63
CA GLY A 39 -10.46 16.92 15.20
C GLY A 39 -9.78 15.65 14.69
N VAL A 40 -9.64 15.53 13.38
CA VAL A 40 -9.01 14.36 12.75
C VAL A 40 -7.55 14.20 13.20
N GLN A 41 -7.09 12.95 13.19
CA GLN A 41 -5.77 12.56 13.71
C GLN A 41 -4.94 11.90 12.63
N ILE A 42 -3.62 12.01 12.75
CA ILE A 42 -2.68 11.34 11.85
C ILE A 42 -2.75 9.83 12.13
N SER A 43 -2.75 9.06 11.06
CA SER A 43 -2.69 7.60 11.16
C SER A 43 -1.32 7.11 11.64
N THR A 44 -1.21 5.81 11.93
CA THR A 44 0.09 5.19 12.24
C THR A 44 0.53 4.33 11.07
N VAL A 45 1.81 3.92 11.07
CA VAL A 45 2.37 3.05 10.03
C VAL A 45 1.58 1.75 9.86
N THR A 46 0.98 1.23 10.93
CA THR A 46 0.37 -0.11 11.00
C THR A 46 -1.12 -0.14 11.30
N SER A 47 -1.80 1.00 11.52
CA SER A 47 -3.20 1.01 11.92
C SER A 47 -3.99 2.14 11.27
N TRP A 48 -5.04 1.74 10.54
CA TRP A 48 -5.99 2.60 9.83
C TRP A 48 -7.43 2.43 10.37
N ALA A 49 -7.57 2.19 11.68
CA ALA A 49 -8.88 2.01 12.28
C ALA A 49 -9.73 3.28 12.18
N ASN A 50 -10.98 3.16 11.73
CA ASN A 50 -11.89 4.28 11.46
C ASN A 50 -11.25 5.37 10.58
N ALA A 51 -10.64 4.96 9.47
CA ALA A 51 -10.05 5.89 8.51
C ALA A 51 -11.11 6.83 7.93
N VAL A 52 -10.88 8.14 8.04
CA VAL A 52 -11.75 9.17 7.45
C VAL A 52 -11.44 9.34 5.97
N GLY A 53 -10.17 9.20 5.58
CA GLY A 53 -9.75 9.42 4.21
C GLY A 53 -8.26 9.75 4.08
N VAL A 54 -7.90 10.34 2.95
CA VAL A 54 -6.55 10.85 2.67
C VAL A 54 -6.58 12.37 2.57
N THR A 55 -5.58 13.02 3.18
CA THR A 55 -5.44 14.49 3.19
C THR A 55 -4.99 15.03 1.84
N LEU A 56 -5.45 16.24 1.50
CA LEU A 56 -5.08 16.95 0.29
C LEU A 56 -4.07 18.07 0.54
N ASP A 57 -3.98 18.55 1.77
CA ASP A 57 -3.12 19.64 2.20
C ASP A 57 -2.53 19.38 3.60
N THR A 58 -1.83 20.38 4.12
CA THR A 58 -1.10 20.34 5.39
C THR A 58 -1.61 21.46 6.30
N ALA A 59 -1.59 21.23 7.61
CA ALA A 59 -1.97 22.26 8.57
C ALA A 59 -1.19 22.10 9.88
N THR A 60 -0.85 23.23 10.49
CA THR A 60 -0.13 23.27 11.79
C THR A 60 -1.13 23.47 12.91
N TYR A 61 -1.15 22.55 13.87
CA TYR A 61 -2.07 22.61 15.00
C TYR A 61 -1.71 23.75 15.95
N VAL A 62 -2.74 24.41 16.46
CA VAL A 62 -2.62 25.56 17.36
C VAL A 62 -3.54 25.35 18.56
N ALA A 63 -2.94 25.06 19.73
CA ALA A 63 -3.67 24.90 20.98
C ALA A 63 -3.89 26.22 21.74
N ALA A 64 -3.11 27.25 21.42
CA ALA A 64 -3.14 28.53 22.12
C ALA A 64 -4.07 29.54 21.42
N GLN A 65 -4.80 30.32 22.22
CA GLN A 65 -5.52 31.48 21.69
C GLN A 65 -4.55 32.45 21.01
N GLN A 66 -4.90 32.92 19.82
CA GLN A 66 -4.06 33.85 19.07
C GLN A 66 -4.23 35.27 19.61
N THR A 67 -3.11 35.94 19.89
CA THR A 67 -3.09 37.30 20.46
C THR A 67 -3.50 38.38 19.46
N ASP A 68 -3.51 38.04 18.16
CA ASP A 68 -3.94 38.91 17.06
C ASP A 68 -5.45 38.82 16.78
N GLY A 69 -6.20 38.02 17.55
CA GLY A 69 -7.64 37.83 17.39
C GLY A 69 -8.03 36.92 16.23
N THR A 70 -7.07 36.28 15.55
CA THR A 70 -7.36 35.28 14.52
C THR A 70 -7.87 33.97 15.14
N SER A 71 -8.64 33.19 14.38
CA SER A 71 -9.08 31.88 14.84
C SER A 71 -7.86 30.96 15.03
N ALA A 72 -7.86 30.17 16.11
CA ALA A 72 -6.92 29.07 16.31
C ALA A 72 -7.35 27.79 15.58
N GLU A 73 -8.55 27.78 14.99
CA GLU A 73 -9.06 26.67 14.18
C GLU A 73 -8.15 26.45 12.97
N ARG A 74 -7.82 25.19 12.73
CA ARG A 74 -6.97 24.75 11.64
C ARG A 74 -7.61 23.52 11.05
N GLU A 75 -7.82 23.55 9.75
CA GLU A 75 -8.50 22.49 9.02
C GLU A 75 -7.57 21.84 8.01
N VAL A 76 -7.89 20.61 7.66
CA VAL A 76 -7.29 19.87 6.55
C VAL A 76 -8.40 19.38 5.63
N ASP A 77 -8.17 19.46 4.32
CA ASP A 77 -9.07 18.96 3.31
C ASP A 77 -8.88 17.44 3.13
N VAL A 78 -9.96 16.66 3.23
CA VAL A 78 -9.92 15.19 3.17
C VAL A 78 -10.90 14.65 2.14
N ILE A 79 -10.47 13.64 1.36
CA ILE A 79 -11.37 12.82 0.56
C ILE A 79 -12.04 11.78 1.46
N ILE A 80 -13.32 11.98 1.80
CA ILE A 80 -14.07 11.17 2.78
C ILE A 80 -14.92 10.04 2.15
N SER A 81 -14.63 9.63 0.93
CA SER A 81 -15.47 8.63 0.28
C SER A 81 -15.01 7.20 0.58
N PRO A 82 -15.89 6.30 1.07
CA PRO A 82 -15.55 4.88 1.28
C PRO A 82 -15.30 4.13 -0.03
N THR A 83 -15.71 4.68 -1.18
CA THR A 83 -15.51 4.10 -2.50
C THR A 83 -14.37 4.77 -3.28
N ALA A 84 -13.65 5.71 -2.67
CA ALA A 84 -12.46 6.31 -3.26
C ALA A 84 -11.31 5.29 -3.25
N VAL A 85 -10.76 5.06 -4.43
CA VAL A 85 -9.55 4.27 -4.63
C VAL A 85 -8.36 5.21 -4.56
N PHE A 86 -7.41 4.87 -3.70
CA PHE A 86 -6.15 5.58 -3.55
C PHE A 86 -5.03 4.75 -4.15
N ARG A 87 -4.11 5.42 -4.84
CA ARG A 87 -2.87 4.87 -5.37
C ARG A 87 -1.74 5.18 -4.39
N VAL A 88 -0.97 4.16 -4.06
CA VAL A 88 0.20 4.27 -3.18
C VAL A 88 1.41 3.62 -3.82
N LEU A 89 2.54 4.34 -3.82
CA LEU A 89 3.81 3.83 -4.33
C LEU A 89 4.31 2.71 -3.41
N LEU A 90 4.82 1.63 -4.01
CA LEU A 90 5.47 0.54 -3.29
C LEU A 90 6.91 0.92 -2.95
N SER A 91 7.30 0.73 -1.69
CA SER A 91 8.67 0.93 -1.19
C SER A 91 9.23 -0.39 -0.69
N GLY A 92 10.46 -0.70 -1.10
CA GLY A 92 11.23 -1.88 -0.68
C GLY A 92 11.70 -1.86 0.77
N GLY A 93 11.15 -0.99 1.62
CA GLY A 93 11.45 -0.88 3.05
C GLY A 93 10.67 0.23 3.73
N ALA A 94 10.85 0.36 5.05
CA ALA A 94 10.14 1.33 5.90
C ALA A 94 10.49 2.82 5.65
N THR A 95 11.53 3.08 4.85
CA THR A 95 11.92 4.44 4.40
C THR A 95 11.37 4.70 3.00
N GLU A 96 10.89 5.92 2.75
CA GLU A 96 10.36 6.36 1.46
C GLU A 96 11.39 6.20 0.33
N ASN A 97 10.90 5.87 -0.85
CA ASN A 97 11.64 5.73 -2.10
C ASN A 97 12.72 4.63 -2.06
N THR A 98 12.59 3.67 -1.16
CA THR A 98 13.44 2.48 -1.16
C THR A 98 13.09 1.64 -2.38
N ALA A 99 14.05 1.40 -3.27
CA ALA A 99 13.83 0.58 -4.45
C ALA A 99 13.44 -0.86 -4.06
N LEU A 100 12.45 -1.42 -4.75
CA LEU A 100 12.05 -2.82 -4.54
C LEU A 100 13.23 -3.76 -4.83
N PRO A 101 13.42 -4.81 -4.01
CA PRO A 101 14.46 -5.81 -4.23
C PRO A 101 14.15 -6.67 -5.45
N LEU A 102 15.20 -7.11 -6.13
CA LEU A 102 15.12 -8.08 -7.21
C LEU A 102 15.49 -9.46 -6.68
N PHE A 103 14.73 -10.46 -7.10
CA PHE A 103 14.92 -11.86 -6.74
C PHE A 103 15.32 -12.61 -8.01
N THR A 104 16.60 -12.96 -8.11
CA THR A 104 17.16 -13.61 -9.29
C THR A 104 16.89 -15.11 -9.24
N VAL A 105 16.28 -15.64 -10.29
CA VAL A 105 16.05 -17.08 -10.44
C VAL A 105 17.39 -17.80 -10.47
N SER A 106 17.56 -18.78 -9.58
CA SER A 106 18.75 -19.61 -9.44
C SER A 106 18.57 -21.04 -9.97
N THR A 107 17.31 -21.47 -10.13
CA THR A 107 16.96 -22.81 -10.64
C THR A 107 15.86 -22.69 -11.67
N VAL A 108 16.06 -23.32 -12.83
CA VAL A 108 15.09 -23.35 -13.92
C VAL A 108 13.81 -24.09 -13.49
N SER A 109 12.64 -23.57 -13.85
CA SER A 109 11.38 -24.32 -13.86
C SER A 109 10.81 -24.36 -15.29
N THR A 110 10.55 -25.58 -15.76
CA THR A 110 10.05 -25.85 -17.12
C THR A 110 8.53 -25.94 -17.20
N ASP A 111 7.85 -25.61 -16.11
CA ASP A 111 6.39 -25.58 -16.00
C ASP A 111 5.85 -24.18 -15.72
N GLY A 112 6.73 -23.20 -15.48
CA GLY A 112 6.36 -21.83 -15.13
C GLY A 112 5.62 -21.71 -13.80
N LEU A 113 5.66 -22.73 -12.94
CA LEU A 113 4.93 -22.76 -11.66
C LEU A 113 5.80 -22.39 -10.46
N ALA A 114 7.13 -22.37 -10.62
CA ALA A 114 8.06 -22.11 -9.53
C ALA A 114 9.02 -20.97 -9.88
N ILE A 115 9.22 -20.08 -8.92
CA ILE A 115 10.27 -19.07 -8.93
C ILE A 115 11.22 -19.44 -7.79
N THR A 116 12.32 -20.10 -8.12
CA THR A 116 13.34 -20.53 -7.14
C THR A 116 14.52 -19.56 -7.20
N THR A 117 14.85 -18.93 -6.08
CA THR A 117 15.93 -17.93 -5.96
C THR A 117 16.88 -18.29 -4.82
N GLY A 118 17.90 -17.45 -4.56
CA GLY A 118 18.77 -17.61 -3.39
C GLY A 118 18.23 -16.98 -2.10
N ASP A 119 17.10 -16.28 -2.17
CA ASP A 119 16.57 -15.44 -1.10
C ASP A 119 15.47 -16.15 -0.31
N ASP A 120 15.27 -15.74 0.95
CA ASP A 120 14.24 -16.29 1.82
C ASP A 120 12.82 -15.77 1.47
N PHE A 121 11.86 -16.68 1.32
CA PHE A 121 10.42 -16.40 1.18
C PHE A 121 9.59 -16.77 2.41
N THR A 122 10.14 -17.56 3.34
CA THR A 122 9.43 -18.15 4.50
C THR A 122 9.72 -17.48 5.83
N GLY A 123 10.86 -16.79 5.94
CA GLY A 123 11.23 -16.00 7.11
C GLY A 123 10.26 -14.84 7.36
N ALA A 124 10.48 -14.07 8.43
CA ALA A 124 9.77 -12.79 8.59
C ALA A 124 10.50 -11.75 7.72
N PRO A 125 9.85 -11.14 6.72
CA PRO A 125 8.43 -11.26 6.34
C PRO A 125 8.06 -12.48 5.45
N SER A 126 6.91 -13.10 5.74
CA SER A 126 6.38 -14.22 4.94
C SER A 126 5.53 -13.70 3.76
N PHE A 127 5.72 -14.29 2.58
CA PHE A 127 5.11 -13.88 1.31
C PHE A 127 4.11 -14.89 0.74
N ASP A 128 3.62 -15.83 1.56
CA ASP A 128 2.51 -16.68 1.14
C ASP A 128 1.25 -15.84 0.91
N GLU A 129 0.46 -16.16 -0.12
CA GLU A 129 -0.72 -15.39 -0.58
C GLU A 129 -0.41 -13.98 -1.15
N SER A 130 0.85 -13.68 -1.47
CA SER A 130 1.29 -12.38 -2.00
C SER A 130 1.34 -12.30 -3.54
N VAL A 131 1.73 -11.15 -4.09
CA VAL A 131 2.03 -11.01 -5.52
C VAL A 131 3.51 -11.20 -5.82
N ILE A 132 3.80 -11.88 -6.92
CA ILE A 132 5.11 -11.92 -7.58
C ILE A 132 4.95 -11.53 -9.05
N TRP A 133 5.90 -10.78 -9.59
CA TRP A 133 5.89 -10.38 -11.00
C TRP A 133 7.29 -10.31 -11.60
N CYS A 134 7.38 -10.60 -12.89
CA CYS A 134 8.66 -10.63 -13.60
C CYS A 134 9.10 -9.21 -13.96
N TYR A 135 10.27 -8.83 -13.47
CA TYR A 135 10.94 -7.56 -13.76
C TYR A 135 11.72 -7.61 -15.08
N SER A 136 12.44 -8.70 -15.32
CA SER A 136 13.18 -8.96 -16.55
C SER A 136 13.26 -10.46 -16.86
N GLY A 137 13.30 -10.79 -18.15
CA GLY A 137 13.30 -12.17 -18.62
C GLY A 137 12.24 -12.38 -19.69
N ALA A 138 11.97 -13.64 -20.06
CA ALA A 138 10.95 -13.99 -21.05
C ALA A 138 9.52 -13.67 -20.57
N ASN A 139 9.30 -13.70 -19.25
CA ASN A 139 8.01 -13.50 -18.60
C ASN A 139 7.71 -12.04 -18.20
N VAL A 140 8.50 -11.09 -18.68
CA VAL A 140 8.44 -9.67 -18.28
C VAL A 140 7.02 -9.10 -18.35
N GLY A 141 6.62 -8.34 -17.32
CA GLY A 141 5.30 -7.72 -17.21
C GLY A 141 4.18 -8.67 -16.73
N GLN A 142 4.46 -9.96 -16.55
CA GLN A 142 3.51 -10.90 -16.00
C GLN A 142 3.53 -10.91 -14.46
N LYS A 143 2.35 -10.92 -13.84
CA LYS A 143 2.16 -11.06 -12.38
C LYS A 143 1.33 -12.29 -12.04
N ARG A 144 1.59 -12.92 -10.89
CA ARG A 144 0.89 -14.10 -10.38
C ARG A 144 0.73 -14.03 -8.86
N LYS A 145 -0.25 -14.77 -8.35
CA LYS A 145 -0.42 -14.98 -6.90
C LYS A 145 0.52 -16.09 -6.45
N ILE A 146 1.26 -15.84 -5.38
CA ILE A 146 1.99 -16.87 -4.65
C ILE A 146 0.96 -17.63 -3.79
N THR A 147 0.93 -18.95 -3.88
CA THR A 147 0.00 -19.80 -3.10
C THR A 147 0.70 -20.73 -2.12
N SER A 148 2.04 -20.77 -2.18
CA SER A 148 2.87 -21.36 -1.15
C SER A 148 4.29 -20.86 -1.29
N THR A 149 5.02 -20.86 -0.19
CA THR A 149 6.45 -20.55 -0.16
C THR A 149 7.22 -21.70 0.49
N SER A 150 8.43 -21.90 0.02
CA SER A 150 9.51 -22.60 0.73
C SER A 150 10.64 -21.60 0.93
N THR A 151 11.68 -21.94 1.70
CA THR A 151 12.77 -21.01 2.00
C THR A 151 13.28 -20.31 0.75
N THR A 152 13.53 -21.02 -0.34
CA THR A 152 14.14 -20.46 -1.56
C THR A 152 13.18 -20.38 -2.75
N ALA A 153 11.89 -20.65 -2.58
CA ALA A 153 10.98 -20.68 -3.72
C ALA A 153 9.58 -20.17 -3.40
N ALA A 154 9.01 -19.44 -4.35
CA ALA A 154 7.59 -19.17 -4.43
C ALA A 154 6.93 -20.08 -5.47
N THR A 155 5.78 -20.63 -5.12
CA THR A 155 4.95 -21.44 -6.03
C THR A 155 3.70 -20.66 -6.40
N VAL A 156 3.30 -20.76 -7.66
CA VAL A 156 2.06 -20.19 -8.20
C VAL A 156 1.18 -21.31 -8.74
N THR A 157 -0.14 -21.10 -8.77
CA THR A 157 -1.07 -22.08 -9.36
C THR A 157 -1.34 -21.84 -10.84
N VAL A 158 -1.28 -20.57 -11.26
CA VAL A 158 -1.39 -20.20 -12.68
C VAL A 158 0.02 -20.01 -13.22
N PRO A 159 0.45 -20.82 -14.20
CA PRO A 159 1.82 -20.75 -14.69
C PRO A 159 2.11 -19.43 -15.39
N PHE A 160 3.38 -19.06 -15.42
CA PHE A 160 3.90 -18.09 -16.37
C PHE A 160 3.90 -18.66 -17.80
N ASP A 161 3.84 -17.78 -18.81
CA ASP A 161 3.69 -18.24 -20.20
C ASP A 161 4.96 -18.92 -20.74
N PHE A 162 6.11 -18.63 -20.14
CA PHE A 162 7.40 -19.23 -20.46
C PHE A 162 8.05 -19.83 -19.21
N ASP A 163 9.00 -20.74 -19.42
CA ASP A 163 9.89 -21.26 -18.38
C ASP A 163 10.54 -20.12 -17.59
N THR A 164 10.73 -20.32 -16.28
CA THR A 164 11.60 -19.44 -15.50
C THR A 164 13.03 -19.94 -15.67
N VAL A 165 13.93 -19.08 -16.13
CA VAL A 165 15.32 -19.44 -16.40
C VAL A 165 16.28 -18.74 -15.45
N VAL A 166 17.46 -19.32 -15.23
CA VAL A 166 18.48 -18.72 -14.37
C VAL A 166 18.86 -17.33 -14.91
N GLY A 167 18.81 -16.34 -14.03
CA GLY A 167 19.06 -14.94 -14.38
C GLY A 167 17.81 -14.12 -14.68
N ASP A 168 16.63 -14.72 -14.81
CA ASP A 168 15.38 -13.96 -14.76
C ASP A 168 15.25 -13.26 -13.40
N GLU A 169 14.71 -12.04 -13.39
CA GLU A 169 14.56 -11.25 -12.18
C GLU A 169 13.08 -11.01 -11.91
N PHE A 170 12.68 -11.25 -10.65
CA PHE A 170 11.32 -11.04 -10.18
C PHE A 170 11.30 -10.02 -9.04
N MET A 171 10.15 -9.38 -8.85
CA MET A 171 9.82 -8.57 -7.69
C MET A 171 8.60 -9.16 -6.99
N ARG A 172 8.42 -8.83 -5.71
CA ARG A 172 7.29 -9.28 -4.89
C ARG A 172 6.79 -8.16 -3.98
N ALA A 173 5.52 -8.25 -3.59
CA ALA A 173 4.90 -7.36 -2.61
C ALA A 173 3.83 -8.12 -1.83
N PRO A 174 3.61 -7.82 -0.54
CA PRO A 174 2.78 -8.62 0.37
C PRO A 174 1.28 -8.37 0.21
N TYR A 175 0.84 -8.17 -1.03
CA TYR A 175 -0.50 -7.72 -1.38
C TYR A 175 -1.08 -8.61 -2.47
N TRP A 176 -2.38 -8.87 -2.40
CA TRP A 176 -3.15 -9.44 -3.50
C TRP A 176 -4.53 -8.81 -3.55
N PHE A 177 -5.05 -8.61 -4.76
CA PHE A 177 -6.34 -7.96 -4.94
C PHE A 177 -7.48 -8.82 -4.41
N LEU A 178 -8.41 -8.18 -3.69
CA LEU A 178 -9.65 -8.78 -3.18
C LEU A 178 -9.47 -10.09 -2.39
N ASP A 179 -8.34 -10.25 -1.70
CA ASP A 179 -8.04 -11.40 -0.86
C ASP A 179 -7.97 -11.00 0.61
N ASP A 180 -8.79 -11.63 1.45
CA ASP A 180 -8.89 -11.30 2.88
C ASP A 180 -7.59 -11.52 3.64
N THR A 181 -6.70 -12.40 3.16
CA THR A 181 -5.37 -12.59 3.75
C THR A 181 -4.43 -11.42 3.44
N GLY A 182 -4.51 -10.86 2.22
CA GLY A 182 -3.68 -9.76 1.73
C GLY A 182 -4.29 -8.35 1.86
N ASN A 183 -5.41 -8.20 2.57
CA ASN A 183 -6.17 -6.95 2.72
C ASN A 183 -5.63 -6.04 3.84
N ASN A 184 -4.34 -5.72 3.77
CA ASN A 184 -3.72 -4.75 4.67
C ASN A 184 -2.61 -3.96 3.96
N ILE A 185 -2.37 -2.73 4.41
CA ILE A 185 -1.21 -1.93 4.00
C ILE A 185 -0.50 -1.42 5.25
N GLN A 186 0.78 -1.76 5.37
CA GLN A 186 1.71 -1.00 6.20
C GLN A 186 2.30 0.12 5.36
N THR A 187 2.45 1.29 5.96
CA THR A 187 3.10 2.43 5.30
C THR A 187 4.51 2.65 5.79
N THR A 188 5.27 3.39 4.99
CA THR A 188 6.56 3.95 5.38
C THR A 188 6.39 5.02 6.46
N THR A 189 7.50 5.49 7.03
CA THR A 189 7.52 6.40 8.20
C THR A 189 6.71 7.69 8.01
N LEU A 190 6.72 8.27 6.81
CA LEU A 190 5.96 9.48 6.44
C LEU A 190 4.53 9.19 5.97
N LEU A 191 4.10 7.92 6.01
CA LEU A 191 2.75 7.46 5.66
C LEU A 191 2.36 7.68 4.18
N THR A 192 3.33 7.99 3.32
CA THR A 192 3.07 8.34 1.92
C THR A 192 3.15 7.16 0.95
N GLN A 193 3.84 6.08 1.34
CA GLN A 193 4.16 4.91 0.52
C GLN A 193 3.85 3.62 1.28
N ALA A 194 3.69 2.51 0.57
CA ALA A 194 3.40 1.20 1.11
C ALA A 194 4.70 0.41 1.30
N ASP A 195 4.95 -0.05 2.52
CA ASP A 195 6.12 -0.85 2.88
C ASP A 195 5.92 -2.31 2.48
N THR A 196 6.72 -2.80 1.54
CA THR A 196 6.62 -4.17 1.03
C THR A 196 7.43 -5.18 1.84
N THR A 197 8.09 -4.79 2.94
CA THR A 197 8.94 -5.66 3.78
C THR A 197 8.19 -6.26 4.96
N ILE A 198 6.87 -6.40 4.83
CA ILE A 198 5.99 -6.93 5.86
C ILE A 198 5.45 -8.32 5.51
N THR A 199 5.09 -9.08 6.53
CA THR A 199 4.32 -10.31 6.34
C THR A 199 2.94 -9.96 5.77
N VAL A 200 2.44 -10.79 4.84
CA VAL A 200 1.08 -10.67 4.30
C VAL A 200 0.05 -10.56 5.45
N GLY A 201 -0.93 -9.66 5.29
CA GLY A 201 -1.96 -9.38 6.31
C GLY A 201 -1.52 -8.44 7.44
N THR A 202 -0.30 -7.89 7.38
CA THR A 202 0.19 -6.89 8.35
C THR A 202 -0.18 -5.47 7.92
N GLY A 203 -0.53 -4.62 8.89
CA GLY A 203 -0.75 -3.19 8.69
C GLY A 203 -2.21 -2.75 8.80
N GLY A 204 -2.49 -1.54 8.34
CA GLY A 204 -3.81 -0.92 8.38
C GLY A 204 -4.81 -1.65 7.49
N LYS A 205 -6.10 -1.63 7.89
CA LYS A 205 -7.19 -2.31 7.19
C LYS A 205 -7.48 -1.66 5.84
N ALA A 206 -7.19 -2.37 4.76
CA ALA A 206 -7.30 -1.86 3.39
C ALA A 206 -7.68 -2.98 2.43
N LYS A 207 -8.61 -2.75 1.50
CA LYS A 207 -8.87 -3.70 0.42
C LYS A 207 -8.06 -3.31 -0.80
N ILE A 208 -7.20 -4.20 -1.26
CA ILE A 208 -6.45 -4.01 -2.51
C ILE A 208 -7.41 -4.26 -3.68
N ILE A 209 -7.56 -3.27 -4.54
CA ILE A 209 -8.47 -3.30 -5.69
C ILE A 209 -7.71 -3.67 -6.96
N ASP A 210 -6.52 -3.10 -7.14
CA ASP A 210 -5.66 -3.36 -8.28
C ASP A 210 -4.21 -3.05 -7.91
N MET A 211 -3.29 -3.38 -8.80
CA MET A 211 -1.87 -3.06 -8.69
C MET A 211 -1.31 -2.70 -10.07
N ASP A 212 -0.65 -1.55 -10.13
CA ASP A 212 0.13 -1.09 -11.27
C ASP A 212 1.58 -1.53 -11.09
N LEU A 213 1.89 -2.75 -11.50
CA LEU A 213 3.20 -3.37 -11.34
C LEU A 213 4.01 -3.19 -12.61
N ARG A 214 5.08 -2.41 -12.52
CA ARG A 214 5.95 -2.11 -13.66
C ARG A 214 7.11 -3.10 -13.72
N ASP A 215 7.61 -3.29 -14.93
CA ASP A 215 8.80 -4.08 -15.22
C ASP A 215 10.04 -3.19 -15.45
N ILE A 216 11.11 -3.75 -16.01
CA ILE A 216 12.34 -3.02 -16.34
C ILE A 216 12.11 -1.81 -17.27
N SER A 217 11.16 -1.88 -18.21
CA SER A 217 10.87 -0.79 -19.15
C SER A 217 10.16 0.38 -18.48
N GLY A 218 9.45 0.11 -17.38
CA GLY A 218 8.69 1.11 -16.60
C GLY A 218 9.34 1.53 -15.30
N GLU A 219 10.63 1.23 -15.10
CA GLU A 219 11.38 1.49 -13.84
C GLU A 219 10.72 0.86 -12.60
N GLY A 220 10.26 -0.38 -12.73
CA GLY A 220 9.33 -0.93 -11.74
C GLY A 220 9.81 -1.12 -10.33
N ARG A 221 11.12 -1.00 -10.09
CA ARG A 221 11.67 -0.97 -8.73
C ARG A 221 11.30 0.28 -7.94
N THR A 222 11.01 1.38 -8.63
CA THR A 222 10.71 2.69 -8.01
C THR A 222 9.40 3.29 -8.51
N ASN A 223 8.66 2.56 -9.36
CA ASN A 223 7.47 3.05 -10.03
C ASN A 223 6.37 1.98 -10.10
N SER A 224 6.24 1.14 -9.06
CA SER A 224 5.13 0.19 -8.93
C SER A 224 4.19 0.63 -7.81
N PHE A 225 2.88 0.39 -7.96
CA PHE A 225 1.85 0.93 -7.08
C PHE A 225 0.82 -0.12 -6.69
N ALA A 226 0.32 -0.02 -5.46
CA ALA A 226 -0.92 -0.66 -5.05
C ALA A 226 -2.07 0.35 -5.11
N LEU A 227 -3.25 -0.13 -5.49
CA LEU A 227 -4.49 0.63 -5.48
C LEU A 227 -5.43 0.02 -4.44
N PHE A 228 -5.93 0.84 -3.52
CA PHE A 228 -6.69 0.34 -2.38
C PHE A 228 -7.85 1.25 -2.00
N ILE A 229 -8.80 0.69 -1.25
CA ILE A 229 -9.81 1.42 -0.49
C ILE A 229 -9.61 1.14 1.00
N PHE A 230 -10.05 2.05 1.87
CA PHE A 230 -10.08 1.78 3.31
C PHE A 230 -11.15 0.72 3.61
N ASP A 231 -10.76 -0.36 4.26
CA ASP A 231 -11.70 -1.42 4.66
C ASP A 231 -12.47 -1.05 5.94
N ASP A 232 -11.80 -0.33 6.85
CA ASP A 232 -12.40 0.24 8.05
C ASP A 232 -12.56 1.75 7.93
N HIS A 233 -13.46 2.16 7.04
CA HIS A 233 -13.78 3.58 6.82
C HIS A 233 -14.72 4.11 7.91
N ALA A 234 -14.55 5.37 8.34
CA ALA A 234 -15.35 6.02 9.41
C ALA A 234 -16.85 6.12 9.11
N LEU A 235 -17.24 5.95 7.84
CA LEU A 235 -18.64 5.95 7.37
C LEU A 235 -19.19 4.54 7.09
N ARG A 236 -18.43 3.49 7.43
CA ARG A 236 -18.90 2.12 7.30
C ARG A 236 -20.01 1.88 8.32
N GLU A 237 -21.19 1.44 7.87
CA GLU A 237 -22.20 0.92 8.79
C GLU A 237 -21.70 -0.42 9.35
N ALA A 238 -21.51 -0.50 10.66
CA ALA A 238 -21.26 -1.76 11.34
C ALA A 238 -22.59 -2.52 11.44
N THR A 239 -22.73 -3.61 10.70
CA THR A 239 -23.79 -4.61 10.91
C THR A 239 -23.40 -5.58 12.00
#